data_AF-A0A953HN73-F1
#
_entry.id   AF-A0A953HN73-F1
#
_cell.length_a   1.000
_cell.length_b   1.000
_cell.length_c   1.000
_cell.angle_alpha   90.00
_cell.angle_beta   90.00
_cell.angle_gamma   90.00
#
_symmetry.space_group_name_H-M   'P 1'
#
loop_
_entity.id
_entity.type
_entity.pdbx_description
1 polymer ?
#
loop_
_entity_poly.entity_id
_entity_poly.type
_entity_poly.pdbx_seq_one_letter_code
_entity_poly.pdbx_strand_id
1 'polypeptide(L)'
;MRNSAPISAPRAYLVWNASDAWTFKGGVSQGFKTPSLEQLAEGIVGFGQQGRLPLLGSPGLTPETSTSTEVAAFYNNGGGFRASVTLFHNRFEDKIASGTPVANCTFGLTRPQYDAGGYPTTGCVDVGFWPNAATFGQRVNIDEAVTQGVETAVRWTISPDWTLSGNYTFTDSEQKSGAAEGLPLTDTPEHMVKRPAALAGHRPAVRHPARRIPQRAVPRPRRRARRLGRLCGIRPGPSGRDVRGQRPGDGQRHHLQPVRHRLRKPAALRNAGGVHAGIR
;
A
#
# COMPACT_ATOMS: atom_id res chain seq x y z
N MET A 1 -22.00 -14.28 -8.90
CA MET A 1 -21.68 -12.97 -8.28
C MET A 1 -21.81 -13.16 -6.78
N ARG A 2 -20.73 -13.45 -6.05
CA ARG A 2 -20.79 -13.43 -4.58
C ARG A 2 -20.73 -11.98 -4.15
N ASN A 3 -21.66 -11.58 -3.28
CA ASN A 3 -21.75 -10.25 -2.69
C ASN A 3 -20.38 -9.86 -2.11
N SER A 4 -19.70 -8.90 -2.75
CA SER A 4 -18.65 -8.16 -2.06
C SER A 4 -19.34 -7.37 -0.96
N ALA A 5 -19.11 -7.74 0.31
CA ALA A 5 -19.62 -6.98 1.44
C ALA A 5 -19.19 -5.51 1.28
N PRO A 6 -20.06 -4.54 1.65
CA PRO A 6 -19.70 -3.14 1.57
C PRO A 6 -18.43 -2.91 2.38
N ILE A 7 -17.40 -2.44 1.69
CA ILE A 7 -16.09 -2.26 2.28
C ILE A 7 -16.14 -1.00 3.15
N SER A 8 -16.14 -1.20 4.46
CA SER A 8 -16.09 -0.13 5.45
C SER A 8 -14.83 -0.30 6.29
N ALA A 9 -14.09 0.80 6.51
CA ALA A 9 -12.89 0.83 7.33
C ALA A 9 -13.13 1.73 8.56
N PRO A 10 -14.06 1.35 9.46
CA PRO A 10 -14.37 2.15 10.64
C PRO A 10 -13.16 2.24 11.57
N ARG A 11 -13.09 3.36 12.30
CA ARG A 11 -12.10 3.58 13.35
C ARG A 11 -12.75 4.24 14.55
N ALA A 12 -12.47 3.71 15.73
CA ALA A 12 -12.78 4.32 17.01
C ALA A 12 -11.48 4.50 17.80
N TYR A 13 -11.34 5.65 18.45
CA TYR A 13 -10.12 5.98 19.19
C TYR A 13 -10.44 6.81 20.42
N LEU A 14 -9.81 6.49 21.54
CA LEU A 14 -9.92 7.18 22.82
C LEU A 14 -8.54 7.68 23.25
N VAL A 15 -8.50 8.92 23.72
CA VAL A 15 -7.34 9.50 24.40
C VAL A 15 -7.82 10.05 25.74
N TRP A 16 -7.19 9.60 26.82
CA TRP A 16 -7.50 10.04 28.16
C TRP A 16 -6.25 10.55 28.87
N ASN A 17 -6.24 11.84 29.20
CA ASN A 17 -5.23 12.43 30.08
C ASN A 17 -5.69 12.22 31.52
N ALA A 18 -5.19 11.17 32.16
CA ALA A 18 -5.55 10.83 33.54
C ALA A 18 -4.92 11.81 34.54
N SER A 19 -3.75 12.38 34.21
CA SER A 19 -3.10 13.46 34.93
C SER A 19 -2.13 14.22 34.00
N ASP A 20 -1.43 15.23 34.53
CA ASP A 20 -0.39 15.94 33.78
C ASP A 20 0.77 15.03 33.32
N ALA A 21 0.96 13.89 33.99
CA ALA A 21 2.04 12.95 33.71
C ALA A 21 1.59 11.69 32.96
N TRP A 22 0.30 11.32 33.02
CA TRP A 22 -0.21 10.07 32.45
C TRP A 22 -1.23 10.31 31.35
N THR A 23 -0.97 9.73 30.18
CA THR A 23 -1.92 9.66 29.07
C THR A 23 -2.16 8.20 28.67
N PHE A 24 -3.41 7.79 28.64
CA PHE A 24 -3.83 6.50 28.10
C PHE A 24 -4.43 6.69 26.72
N LYS A 25 -4.13 5.77 25.81
CA LYS A 25 -4.73 5.71 24.49
C LYS A 25 -5.23 4.31 24.23
N GLY A 26 -6.30 4.22 23.47
CA GLY A 26 -6.80 2.94 23.00
C GLY A 26 -7.61 3.12 21.74
N GLY A 27 -7.58 2.14 20.87
CA GLY A 27 -8.30 2.22 19.62
C GLY A 27 -8.54 0.87 18.98
N VAL A 28 -9.57 0.84 18.15
CA VAL A 28 -9.82 -0.24 17.21
C VAL A 28 -10.03 0.36 15.83
N SER A 29 -9.40 -0.23 14.82
CA SER A 29 -9.56 0.19 13.44
C SER A 29 -9.62 -1.01 12.52
N GLN A 30 -10.48 -0.91 11.51
CA GLN A 30 -10.52 -1.87 10.43
C GLN A 30 -9.88 -1.28 9.17
N GLY A 31 -9.25 -2.15 8.39
CA GLY A 31 -8.66 -1.83 7.10
C GLY A 31 -8.98 -2.92 6.08
N PHE A 32 -8.73 -2.61 4.82
CA PHE A 32 -8.83 -3.60 3.75
C PHE A 32 -7.82 -3.29 2.65
N LYS A 33 -7.49 -4.31 1.86
CA LYS A 33 -6.68 -4.20 0.68
C LYS A 33 -7.30 -5.03 -0.44
N THR A 34 -7.69 -4.37 -1.51
CA THR A 34 -8.24 -5.06 -2.68
C THR A 34 -7.14 -5.77 -3.46
N PRO A 35 -7.44 -6.92 -4.11
CA PRO A 35 -6.53 -7.52 -5.07
C PRO A 35 -6.22 -6.53 -6.20
N SER A 36 -5.01 -6.59 -6.75
CA SER A 36 -4.69 -5.82 -7.95
C SER A 36 -5.42 -6.40 -9.17
N LEU A 37 -5.64 -5.59 -10.21
CA LEU A 37 -6.30 -6.05 -11.45
C LEU A 37 -5.56 -7.22 -12.10
N GLU A 38 -4.22 -7.18 -12.08
CA GLU A 38 -3.36 -8.26 -12.57
C GLU A 38 -3.58 -9.55 -11.80
N GLN A 39 -3.80 -9.48 -10.48
CA GLN A 39 -4.11 -10.66 -9.67
C GLN A 39 -5.47 -11.27 -9.99
N LEU A 40 -6.40 -10.51 -10.58
CA LEU A 40 -7.73 -10.97 -10.97
C LEU A 40 -7.84 -11.39 -12.44
N ALA A 41 -6.80 -11.16 -13.24
CA ALA A 41 -6.79 -11.55 -14.65
C ALA A 41 -6.72 -13.08 -14.79
N GLU A 42 -7.26 -13.61 -15.87
CA GLU A 42 -7.12 -15.02 -16.23
C GLU A 42 -5.80 -15.25 -16.98
N GLY A 43 -5.19 -16.43 -16.78
CA GLY A 43 -3.95 -16.83 -17.43
C GLY A 43 -2.69 -16.37 -16.70
N ILE A 44 -1.58 -16.25 -17.44
CA ILE A 44 -0.27 -15.91 -16.87
C ILE A 44 -0.16 -14.40 -16.65
N VAL A 45 0.09 -14.01 -15.41
CA VAL A 45 0.13 -12.60 -14.97
C VAL A 45 1.53 -12.16 -14.54
N GLY A 46 2.49 -13.07 -14.52
CA GLY A 46 3.88 -12.76 -14.22
C GLY A 46 4.75 -14.00 -14.04
N PHE A 47 5.97 -13.78 -13.53
CA PHE A 47 6.93 -14.84 -13.29
C PHE A 47 7.63 -14.67 -11.93
N GLY A 48 7.70 -15.75 -11.16
CA GLY A 48 8.49 -15.90 -9.94
C GLY A 48 9.76 -16.74 -10.15
N GLN A 49 10.48 -16.99 -9.06
CA GLN A 49 11.71 -17.83 -9.04
C GLN A 49 12.72 -17.45 -10.15
N GLN A 50 13.09 -16.17 -10.23
CA GLN A 50 14.03 -15.65 -11.24
C GLN A 50 13.60 -15.98 -12.68
N GLY A 51 12.28 -15.94 -12.95
CA GLY A 51 11.72 -16.18 -14.28
C GLY A 51 11.35 -17.64 -14.58
N ARG A 52 11.58 -18.57 -13.65
CA ARG A 52 11.34 -20.01 -13.88
C ARG A 52 9.94 -20.50 -13.53
N LEU A 53 9.20 -19.74 -12.73
CA LEU A 53 7.86 -20.12 -12.28
C LEU A 53 6.82 -19.15 -12.86
N PRO A 54 6.05 -19.52 -13.90
CA PRO A 54 4.94 -18.71 -14.36
C PRO A 54 3.86 -18.63 -13.28
N LEU A 55 3.27 -17.44 -13.11
CA LEU A 55 2.25 -17.16 -12.10
C LEU A 55 0.89 -17.00 -12.77
N LEU A 56 -0.10 -17.73 -12.28
CA LEU A 56 -1.49 -17.58 -12.67
C LEU A 56 -2.14 -16.44 -11.88
N GLY A 57 -2.99 -15.68 -12.57
CA GLY A 57 -3.96 -14.83 -11.90
C GLY A 57 -5.12 -15.66 -11.35
N SER A 58 -5.74 -15.12 -10.31
CA SER A 58 -6.78 -15.74 -9.51
C SER A 58 -8.02 -14.84 -9.47
N PRO A 59 -8.92 -14.92 -10.48
CA PRO A 59 -10.13 -14.08 -10.56
C PRO A 59 -11.07 -14.19 -9.35
N GLY A 60 -10.93 -15.26 -8.56
CA GLY A 60 -11.72 -15.50 -7.36
C GLY A 60 -11.21 -14.80 -6.09
N LEU A 61 -10.14 -14.01 -6.15
CA LEU A 61 -9.61 -13.36 -4.95
C LEU A 61 -10.59 -12.34 -4.36
N THR A 62 -10.73 -12.38 -3.04
CA THR A 62 -11.46 -11.38 -2.26
C THR A 62 -10.49 -10.33 -1.69
N PRO A 63 -10.98 -9.13 -1.31
CA PRO A 63 -10.19 -8.18 -0.55
C PRO A 63 -9.70 -8.76 0.78
N GLU A 64 -8.44 -8.52 1.11
CA GLU A 64 -7.91 -8.76 2.45
C GLU A 64 -8.56 -7.77 3.41
N THR A 65 -8.91 -8.20 4.62
CA THR A 65 -9.36 -7.29 5.69
C THR A 65 -8.44 -7.39 6.90
N SER A 66 -8.39 -6.33 7.69
CA SER A 66 -7.63 -6.31 8.93
C SER A 66 -8.41 -5.61 10.04
N THR A 67 -8.28 -6.11 11.26
CA THR A 67 -8.75 -5.44 12.48
C THR A 67 -7.54 -5.27 13.40
N SER A 68 -7.21 -4.02 13.71
CA SER A 68 -6.13 -3.64 14.61
C SER A 68 -6.71 -3.07 15.89
N THR A 69 -6.26 -3.60 17.02
CA THR A 69 -6.60 -3.12 18.37
C THR A 69 -5.33 -2.72 19.09
N GLU A 70 -5.32 -1.56 19.71
CA GLU A 70 -4.19 -1.07 20.50
C GLU A 70 -4.62 -0.48 21.83
N VAL A 71 -3.78 -0.65 22.85
CA VAL A 71 -3.88 0.03 24.15
C VAL A 71 -2.50 0.50 24.54
N ALA A 72 -2.36 1.77 24.88
CA ALA A 72 -1.08 2.38 25.20
C ALA A 72 -1.15 3.25 26.45
N ALA A 73 -0.09 3.17 27.26
CA ALA A 73 0.15 4.05 28.39
C ALA A 73 1.39 4.89 28.11
N PHE A 74 1.27 6.20 28.29
CA PHE A 74 2.35 7.17 28.17
C PHE A 74 2.57 7.84 29.52
N TYR A 75 3.84 7.90 29.92
CA TYR A 75 4.29 8.62 31.09
C TYR A 75 5.26 9.73 30.71
N ASN A 76 5.08 10.91 31.27
CA ASN A 76 5.99 12.04 31.13
C ASN A 76 6.00 12.84 32.44
N ASN A 77 7.11 12.84 33.17
CA ASN A 77 7.19 13.58 34.43
C ASN A 77 7.46 15.08 34.27
N GLY A 78 7.58 15.58 33.02
CA GLY A 78 7.98 16.96 32.73
C GLY A 78 9.45 17.29 33.01
N GLY A 79 10.17 16.43 33.73
CA GLY A 79 11.55 16.60 34.21
C GLY A 79 12.59 15.80 33.43
N GLY A 80 12.32 15.44 32.17
CA GLY A 80 13.28 14.76 31.29
C GLY A 80 13.14 13.24 31.23
N PHE A 81 12.19 12.63 31.94
CA PHE A 81 11.86 11.21 31.79
C PHE A 81 10.52 11.02 31.07
N ARG A 82 10.55 10.20 30.02
CA ARG A 82 9.38 9.79 29.26
C ARG A 82 9.45 8.32 28.94
N ALA A 83 8.35 7.62 29.12
CA ALA A 83 8.22 6.23 28.77
C ALA A 83 6.85 5.95 28.16
N SER A 84 6.77 4.96 27.29
CA SER A 84 5.50 4.45 26.81
C SER A 84 5.55 2.94 26.66
N VAL A 85 4.39 2.33 26.85
CA VAL A 85 4.14 0.92 26.57
C VAL A 85 2.88 0.84 25.75
N THR A 86 2.94 0.14 24.63
CA THR A 86 1.82 -0.10 23.72
C THR A 86 1.64 -1.60 23.57
N LEU A 87 0.45 -2.10 23.84
CA LEU A 87 0.01 -3.44 23.51
C LEU A 87 -0.77 -3.36 22.19
N PHE A 88 -0.48 -4.25 21.26
CA PHE A 88 -1.17 -4.33 19.99
C PHE A 88 -1.63 -5.74 19.69
N HIS A 89 -2.76 -5.85 18.99
CA HIS A 89 -3.31 -7.10 18.48
C HIS A 89 -3.95 -6.84 17.12
N ASN A 90 -3.39 -7.46 16.09
CA ASN A 90 -3.80 -7.33 14.70
C ASN A 90 -4.30 -8.69 14.20
N ARG A 91 -5.53 -8.72 13.71
CA ARG A 91 -6.11 -9.86 13.01
C ARG A 91 -6.24 -9.52 11.54
N PHE A 92 -5.78 -10.42 10.68
CA PHE A 92 -5.92 -10.33 9.23
C PHE A 92 -6.84 -11.45 8.78
N GLU A 93 -7.80 -11.12 7.93
CA GLU A 93 -8.69 -12.08 7.30
C GLU A 93 -8.53 -12.01 5.78
N ASP A 94 -8.72 -13.14 5.10
CA ASP A 94 -8.63 -13.25 3.64
C ASP A 94 -7.30 -12.72 3.07
N LYS A 95 -6.18 -12.89 3.80
CA LYS A 95 -4.87 -12.39 3.37
C LYS A 95 -4.46 -13.06 2.05
N ILE A 96 -4.03 -12.30 1.05
CA ILE A 96 -3.60 -12.84 -0.25
C ILE A 96 -2.15 -13.30 -0.11
N ALA A 97 -1.93 -14.61 -0.17
CA ALA A 97 -0.63 -15.24 -0.06
C ALA A 97 -0.35 -16.18 -1.23
N SER A 98 0.87 -16.70 -1.31
CA SER A 98 1.21 -17.76 -2.28
C SER A 98 0.47 -19.04 -1.88
N GLY A 99 -0.32 -19.60 -2.79
CA GLY A 99 -1.04 -20.85 -2.58
C GLY A 99 -0.27 -22.08 -3.04
N THR A 100 -0.90 -23.26 -2.89
CA THR A 100 -0.39 -24.52 -3.45
C THR A 100 -0.21 -24.40 -4.96
N PRO A 101 0.96 -24.78 -5.52
CA PRO A 101 1.17 -24.76 -6.96
C PRO A 101 0.14 -25.61 -7.72
N VAL A 102 -0.27 -25.14 -8.89
CA VAL A 102 -1.23 -25.83 -9.77
C VAL A 102 -0.47 -26.64 -10.82
N ALA A 103 -0.86 -27.88 -11.06
CA ALA A 103 -0.23 -28.72 -12.08
C ALA A 103 -0.49 -28.18 -13.51
N ASN A 104 0.52 -28.24 -14.36
CA ASN A 104 0.42 -27.86 -15.78
C ASN A 104 0.14 -29.08 -16.65
N CYS A 105 -0.96 -29.09 -17.41
CA CYS A 105 -1.33 -30.20 -18.29
C CYS A 105 -0.34 -30.41 -19.45
N THR A 106 0.43 -29.38 -19.81
CA THR A 106 1.31 -29.40 -20.98
C THR A 106 2.76 -29.75 -20.66
N PHE A 107 3.09 -29.98 -19.38
CA PHE A 107 4.45 -30.26 -18.95
C PHE A 107 5.01 -31.53 -19.61
N GLY A 108 6.22 -31.44 -20.17
CA GLY A 108 6.89 -32.56 -20.83
C GLY A 108 6.33 -32.94 -22.21
N LEU A 109 5.29 -32.26 -22.71
CA LEU A 109 4.75 -32.51 -24.05
C LEU A 109 5.65 -31.91 -25.13
N THR A 110 5.75 -32.62 -26.26
CA THR A 110 6.27 -32.05 -27.50
C THR A 110 5.20 -31.22 -28.21
N ARG A 111 5.61 -30.30 -29.08
CA ARG A 111 4.67 -29.46 -29.84
C ARG A 111 3.64 -30.28 -30.65
N PRO A 112 4.03 -31.35 -31.37
CA PRO A 112 3.04 -32.19 -32.07
C PRO A 112 2.04 -32.89 -31.13
N GLN A 113 2.46 -33.30 -29.93
CA GLN A 113 1.56 -33.91 -28.95
C GLN A 113 0.53 -32.91 -28.42
N TYR A 114 0.94 -31.67 -28.18
CA TYR A 114 0.03 -30.59 -27.79
C TYR A 114 -0.97 -30.27 -28.90
N ASP A 115 -0.49 -30.09 -30.13
CA ASP A 115 -1.35 -29.76 -31.28
C ASP A 115 -2.34 -30.90 -31.62
N ALA A 116 -2.01 -32.15 -31.27
CA ALA A 116 -2.92 -33.29 -31.40
C ALA A 116 -4.04 -33.34 -30.34
N GLY A 117 -3.93 -32.61 -29.23
CA GLY A 117 -4.99 -32.48 -28.21
C GLY A 117 -5.29 -33.74 -27.38
N GLY A 118 -4.46 -34.77 -27.45
CA GLY A 118 -4.70 -36.09 -26.82
C GLY A 118 -4.10 -36.29 -25.43
N TYR A 119 -3.80 -35.24 -24.67
CA TYR A 119 -3.14 -35.31 -23.36
C TYR A 119 -4.15 -35.23 -22.20
N PRO A 120 -3.80 -35.71 -20.98
CA PRO A 120 -4.68 -35.61 -19.81
C PRO A 120 -4.96 -34.14 -19.43
N THR A 121 -6.24 -33.80 -19.29
CA THR A 121 -6.70 -32.46 -18.87
C THR A 121 -7.35 -32.44 -17.49
N THR A 122 -7.35 -33.58 -16.79
CA THR A 122 -7.97 -33.71 -15.48
C THR A 122 -6.93 -33.53 -14.38
N GLY A 123 -7.22 -32.68 -13.39
CA GLY A 123 -6.33 -32.42 -12.25
C GLY A 123 -5.18 -31.44 -12.52
N CYS A 124 -5.21 -30.75 -13.66
CA CYS A 124 -4.23 -29.76 -14.07
C CYS A 124 -4.93 -28.61 -14.83
N VAL A 125 -4.19 -27.57 -15.19
CA VAL A 125 -4.68 -26.47 -16.03
C VAL A 125 -3.87 -26.34 -17.31
N ASP A 126 -4.56 -25.98 -18.39
CA ASP A 126 -3.98 -25.61 -19.68
C ASP A 126 -4.24 -24.12 -19.95
N VAL A 127 -3.16 -23.34 -19.92
CA VAL A 127 -3.16 -21.90 -20.23
C VAL A 127 -2.23 -21.60 -21.41
N GLY A 128 -2.07 -22.58 -22.29
CA GLY A 128 -1.16 -22.55 -23.43
C GLY A 128 -0.01 -23.56 -23.30
N PHE A 129 0.84 -23.59 -24.33
CA PHE A 129 1.93 -24.55 -24.44
C PHE A 129 3.14 -24.15 -23.58
N TRP A 130 3.23 -24.70 -22.37
CA TRP A 130 4.29 -24.44 -21.38
C TRP A 130 5.08 -25.72 -21.03
N PRO A 131 5.78 -26.36 -21.99
CA PRO A 131 6.32 -27.71 -21.81
C PRO A 131 7.39 -27.83 -20.72
N ASN A 132 8.01 -26.72 -20.31
CA ASN A 132 9.14 -26.69 -19.38
C ASN A 132 8.76 -26.33 -17.95
N ALA A 133 7.49 -26.01 -17.66
CA ALA A 133 7.02 -25.66 -16.32
C ALA A 133 6.14 -26.79 -15.77
N ALA A 134 6.61 -27.51 -14.75
CA ALA A 134 5.82 -28.59 -14.14
C ALA A 134 4.56 -28.08 -13.42
N THR A 135 4.65 -26.87 -12.85
CA THR A 135 3.57 -26.24 -12.11
C THR A 135 3.53 -24.74 -12.39
N PHE A 136 2.39 -24.15 -12.05
CA PHE A 136 2.20 -22.71 -11.99
C PHE A 136 2.05 -22.26 -10.54
N GLY A 137 2.62 -21.10 -10.21
CA GLY A 137 2.34 -20.44 -8.94
C GLY A 137 0.98 -19.73 -9.00
N GLN A 138 0.29 -19.61 -7.87
CA GLN A 138 -0.95 -18.84 -7.77
C GLN A 138 -1.02 -18.07 -6.46
N ARG A 139 -1.88 -17.06 -6.43
CA ARG A 139 -2.27 -16.36 -5.21
C ARG A 139 -3.63 -16.86 -4.73
N VAL A 140 -3.79 -17.02 -3.43
CA VAL A 140 -5.05 -17.41 -2.80
C VAL A 140 -5.28 -16.56 -1.56
N ASN A 141 -6.54 -16.34 -1.19
CA ASN A 141 -6.87 -15.86 0.15
C ASN A 141 -6.56 -16.99 1.15
N ILE A 142 -5.72 -16.71 2.14
CA ILE A 142 -5.54 -17.52 3.34
C ILE A 142 -6.41 -16.88 4.43
N ASP A 143 -7.16 -17.70 5.16
CA ASP A 143 -8.31 -17.18 5.90
C ASP A 143 -7.90 -16.28 7.07
N GLU A 144 -6.86 -16.63 7.84
CA GLU A 144 -6.57 -15.87 9.06
C GLU A 144 -5.09 -15.83 9.43
N ALA A 145 -4.62 -14.65 9.85
CA ALA A 145 -3.32 -14.46 10.49
C ALA A 145 -3.43 -13.48 11.64
N VAL A 146 -2.63 -13.69 12.69
CA VAL A 146 -2.59 -12.83 13.87
C VAL A 146 -1.18 -12.28 14.07
N THR A 147 -1.08 -11.05 14.53
CA THR A 147 0.17 -10.44 15.01
C THR A 147 -0.11 -9.65 16.26
N GLN A 148 0.60 -9.93 17.34
CA GLN A 148 0.37 -9.34 18.64
C GLN A 148 1.67 -9.09 19.36
N GLY A 149 1.67 -8.17 20.33
CA GLY A 149 2.90 -7.89 21.02
C GLY A 149 2.86 -6.65 21.89
N VAL A 150 4.07 -6.28 22.31
CA VAL A 150 4.31 -5.09 23.13
C VAL A 150 5.43 -4.26 22.54
N GLU A 151 5.19 -2.96 22.43
CA GLU A 151 6.20 -1.97 22.10
C GLU A 151 6.45 -1.10 23.31
N THR A 152 7.71 -0.89 23.64
CA THR A 152 8.13 0.01 24.71
C THR A 152 9.10 1.04 24.15
N ALA A 153 8.95 2.28 24.59
CA ALA A 153 9.88 3.35 24.27
C ALA A 153 10.25 4.09 25.55
N VAL A 154 11.52 4.39 25.72
CA VAL A 154 12.05 5.12 26.87
C VAL A 154 12.97 6.23 26.39
N ARG A 155 12.82 7.40 26.99
CA ARG A 155 13.76 8.51 26.89
C ARG A 155 13.99 9.12 28.27
N TRP A 156 15.25 9.20 28.68
CA TRP A 156 15.64 9.73 29.96
C TRP A 156 16.82 10.68 29.83
N THR A 157 16.59 11.96 30.08
CA THR A 157 17.63 12.97 30.28
C THR A 157 18.08 12.90 31.73
N ILE A 158 19.19 12.19 31.97
CA ILE A 158 19.78 11.95 33.28
C ILE A 158 20.46 13.24 33.79
N SER A 159 21.10 13.97 32.87
CA SER A 159 21.67 15.30 33.09
C SER A 159 21.64 16.09 31.78
N PRO A 160 21.98 17.40 31.78
CA PRO A 160 22.01 18.20 30.56
C PRO A 160 22.86 17.62 29.42
N ASP A 161 23.89 16.83 29.76
CA ASP A 161 24.80 16.20 28.80
C ASP A 161 24.44 14.73 28.48
N TRP A 162 23.58 14.10 29.27
CA TRP A 162 23.33 12.65 29.16
C TRP A 162 21.86 12.36 28.91
N THR A 163 21.55 11.88 27.71
CA THR A 163 20.22 11.37 27.35
C THR A 163 20.32 9.92 26.92
N LEU A 164 19.63 9.04 27.66
CA LEU A 164 19.40 7.67 27.27
C LEU A 164 18.11 7.60 26.44
N SER A 165 18.14 6.84 25.34
CA SER A 165 16.94 6.51 24.59
C SER A 165 16.98 5.08 24.09
N GLY A 166 15.82 4.43 24.03
CA GLY A 166 15.71 3.06 23.57
C GLY A 166 14.28 2.70 23.22
N ASN A 167 14.13 1.78 22.28
CA ASN A 167 12.86 1.17 21.92
C ASN A 167 13.04 -0.34 21.89
N TYR A 168 12.04 -1.06 22.39
CA TYR A 168 12.00 -2.51 22.37
C TYR A 168 10.62 -2.97 21.92
N THR A 169 10.60 -3.85 20.94
CA THR A 169 9.38 -4.47 20.42
C THR A 169 9.51 -5.98 20.60
N PHE A 170 8.51 -6.58 21.23
CA PHE A 170 8.25 -8.01 21.18
C PHE A 170 7.04 -8.24 20.28
N THR A 171 7.17 -9.15 19.32
CA THR A 171 6.10 -9.48 18.38
C THR A 171 5.97 -10.99 18.24
N ASP A 172 4.78 -11.49 18.55
CA ASP A 172 4.35 -12.83 18.23
C ASP A 172 3.43 -12.79 17.01
N SER A 173 3.64 -13.70 16.06
CA SER A 173 2.83 -13.76 14.84
C SER A 173 2.57 -15.19 14.46
N GLU A 174 1.39 -15.46 13.90
CA GLU A 174 0.99 -16.81 13.56
C GLU A 174 -0.01 -16.77 12.39
N GLN A 175 0.17 -17.67 11.43
CA GLN A 175 -0.86 -17.98 10.44
C GLN A 175 -1.84 -18.98 11.05
N LYS A 176 -3.12 -18.62 11.10
CA LYS A 176 -4.18 -19.41 11.72
C LYS A 176 -4.87 -20.36 10.73
N SER A 177 -4.51 -20.30 9.45
CA SER A 177 -5.01 -21.22 8.43
C SER A 177 -4.09 -21.27 7.21
N GLY A 178 -4.38 -22.20 6.30
CA GLY A 178 -3.65 -22.40 5.05
C GLY A 178 -2.46 -23.35 5.18
N ALA A 179 -1.67 -23.49 4.12
CA ALA A 179 -0.57 -24.48 4.07
C ALA A 179 0.56 -24.23 5.07
N ALA A 180 0.58 -23.06 5.71
CA ALA A 180 1.58 -22.65 6.70
C ALA A 180 0.95 -22.34 8.07
N GLU A 181 -0.22 -22.92 8.35
CA GLU A 181 -0.89 -22.82 9.65
C GLU A 181 0.04 -23.20 10.82
N GLY A 182 -0.03 -22.43 11.90
CA GLY A 182 0.82 -22.56 13.08
C GLY A 182 2.24 -21.99 12.93
N LEU A 183 2.63 -21.54 11.73
CA LEU A 183 3.94 -20.92 11.50
C LEU A 183 3.86 -19.39 11.60
N PRO A 184 4.94 -18.72 12.05
CA PRO A 184 4.99 -17.27 12.10
C PRO A 184 4.91 -16.63 10.71
N LEU A 185 4.49 -15.36 10.67
CA LEU A 185 4.56 -14.57 9.45
C LEU A 185 6.03 -14.34 9.08
N THR A 186 6.37 -14.56 7.82
CA THR A 186 7.71 -14.33 7.28
C THR A 186 8.21 -12.91 7.61
N ASP A 187 9.48 -12.80 7.97
CA ASP A 187 10.16 -11.53 8.28
C ASP A 187 9.63 -10.77 9.50
N THR A 188 9.03 -11.47 10.48
CA THR A 188 8.59 -10.89 11.75
C THR A 188 9.59 -11.24 12.86
N PRO A 189 10.54 -10.34 13.22
CA PRO A 189 11.46 -10.60 14.33
C PRO A 189 10.69 -10.64 15.65
N GLU A 190 10.88 -11.71 16.44
CA GLU A 190 10.24 -11.84 17.74
C GLU A 190 10.70 -10.76 18.73
N HIS A 191 11.98 -10.42 18.69
CA HIS A 191 12.58 -9.40 19.54
C HIS A 191 13.34 -8.39 18.69
N MET A 192 12.99 -7.11 18.83
CA MET A 192 13.67 -6.02 18.15
C MET A 192 14.04 -4.91 19.14
N VAL A 193 15.33 -4.61 19.24
CA VAL A 193 15.85 -3.50 20.04
C VAL A 193 16.40 -2.42 19.12
N LYS A 194 15.92 -1.19 19.25
CA LYS A 194 16.47 0.00 18.58
C LYS A 194 17.08 0.92 19.62
N ARG A 195 18.39 1.18 19.49
CA ARG A 195 19.11 2.14 20.34
C ARG A 195 19.51 3.34 19.48
N PRO A 196 18.81 4.48 19.56
CA PRO A 196 19.31 5.71 18.96
C PRO A 196 20.59 6.10 19.70
N ALA A 197 21.73 6.06 19.02
CA ALA A 197 22.99 6.50 19.59
C ALA A 197 22.95 8.03 19.79
N ALA A 198 22.79 8.47 21.03
CA ALA A 198 23.00 9.85 21.43
C ALA A 198 23.67 9.92 22.81
N LEU A 199 24.90 9.41 22.90
CA LEU A 199 25.84 9.97 23.88
C LEU A 199 26.21 11.37 23.40
N ALA A 200 25.43 12.38 23.76
CA ALA A 200 25.81 13.77 23.56
C ALA A 200 26.78 14.21 24.66
N GLY A 201 27.94 13.53 24.75
CA GLY A 201 29.01 13.97 25.63
C GLY A 201 29.43 15.39 25.27
N HIS A 202 29.18 16.33 26.18
CA HIS A 202 29.79 17.65 26.30
C HIS A 202 30.08 18.38 24.98
N ARG A 203 29.19 19.30 24.59
CA ARG A 203 29.66 20.55 23.95
C ARG A 203 29.73 21.59 25.05
N PRO A 204 30.92 21.92 25.61
CA PRO A 204 31.02 23.07 26.47
C PRO A 204 30.49 24.27 25.68
N ALA A 205 29.57 25.02 26.29
CA ALA A 205 29.15 26.30 25.75
C ALA A 205 30.40 27.16 25.67
N VAL A 206 31.02 27.25 24.49
CA VAL A 206 32.00 28.29 24.20
C VAL A 206 31.20 29.58 24.21
N ARG A 207 31.11 30.21 25.38
CA ARG A 207 30.81 31.63 25.48
C ARG A 207 31.95 32.34 24.77
N HIS A 208 31.80 32.58 23.46
CA HIS A 208 32.59 33.62 22.84
C HIS A 208 32.25 34.93 23.56
N PRO A 209 33.22 35.64 24.16
CA PRO A 209 32.96 37.02 24.51
C PRO A 209 32.55 37.71 23.21
N ALA A 210 31.40 38.37 23.22
CA ALA A 210 30.96 39.17 22.09
C ALA A 210 32.07 40.17 21.78
N ARG A 211 32.89 39.89 20.74
CA ARG A 211 33.73 40.92 20.15
C ARG A 211 32.75 41.96 19.62
N ARG A 212 32.66 43.10 20.32
CA ARG A 212 32.11 44.33 19.75
C ARG A 212 32.93 44.62 18.51
N ILE A 213 32.40 44.21 17.35
CA ILE A 213 32.84 44.79 16.08
C ILE A 213 32.33 46.22 16.12
N PRO A 214 33.19 47.25 16.11
CA PRO A 214 32.72 48.62 15.98
C PRO A 214 31.99 48.71 14.63
N GLN A 215 30.68 48.97 14.68
CA GLN A 215 29.93 49.30 13.47
C GLN A 215 30.52 50.61 12.95
N ARG A 216 31.29 50.52 11.87
CA ARG A 216 31.76 51.70 11.14
C ARG A 216 30.52 52.44 10.66
N ALA A 217 30.34 53.67 11.13
CA ALA A 217 29.19 54.51 10.81
C ALA A 217 29.05 54.64 9.29
N VAL A 218 27.92 54.16 8.76
CA VAL A 218 27.52 54.41 7.37
C VAL A 218 27.09 55.89 7.29
N PRO A 219 27.70 56.73 6.43
CA PRO A 219 27.28 58.12 6.30
C PRO A 219 25.88 58.20 5.71
N ARG A 220 24.96 58.90 6.39
CA ARG A 220 23.62 59.18 5.85
C ARG A 220 23.73 60.14 4.66
N PRO A 221 23.00 59.90 3.54
CA PRO A 221 22.99 60.83 2.42
C PRO A 221 22.27 62.13 2.80
N ARG A 222 22.92 63.27 2.52
CA ARG A 222 22.37 64.62 2.72
C ARG A 222 21.20 64.84 1.77
N ARG A 223 20.01 65.12 2.31
CA ARG A 223 18.87 65.62 1.53
C ARG A 223 19.19 67.03 1.03
N ARG A 224 19.43 67.20 -0.27
CA ARG A 224 19.35 68.51 -0.94
C ARG A 224 17.90 68.82 -1.25
N ALA A 225 17.36 69.85 -0.61
CA ALA A 225 16.13 70.50 -1.04
C ALA A 225 16.38 71.19 -2.39
N ARG A 226 15.61 70.84 -3.41
CA ARG A 226 15.45 71.67 -4.60
C ARG A 226 14.05 72.28 -4.59
N ARG A 227 14.05 73.60 -4.75
CA ARG A 227 12.93 74.53 -4.74
C ARG A 227 12.68 74.95 -6.19
N LEU A 228 11.40 75.20 -6.51
CA LEU A 228 10.85 75.89 -7.71
C LEU A 228 10.91 75.09 -9.05
N GLY A 229 9.87 75.09 -9.90
CA GLY A 229 8.59 75.78 -9.87
C GLY A 229 7.66 75.35 -11.03
N ARG A 230 6.37 75.66 -10.84
CA ARG A 230 5.24 75.87 -11.78
C ARG A 230 5.44 75.53 -13.28
N LEU A 231 4.47 74.82 -13.86
CA LEU A 231 3.45 75.38 -14.78
C LEU A 231 2.51 74.29 -15.36
N CYS A 232 1.23 74.66 -15.47
CA CYS A 232 0.11 74.08 -16.25
C CYS A 232 -0.21 72.58 -16.09
N GLY A 233 -1.41 72.14 -15.74
CA GLY A 233 -2.72 72.68 -16.05
C GLY A 233 -3.43 71.74 -17.02
N ILE A 234 -4.53 71.12 -16.57
CA ILE A 234 -5.76 70.73 -17.31
C ILE A 234 -6.39 69.47 -16.69
N ARG A 235 -7.73 69.55 -16.62
CA ARG A 235 -8.72 68.76 -15.87
C ARG A 235 -9.03 67.37 -16.46
N PRO A 236 -9.78 66.52 -15.71
CA PRO A 236 -9.95 65.09 -15.98
C PRO A 236 -11.31 64.71 -16.60
N GLY A 237 -11.39 63.46 -17.09
CA GLY A 237 -12.62 62.68 -17.27
C GLY A 237 -12.64 61.83 -18.56
N PRO A 238 -13.55 60.85 -18.70
CA PRO A 238 -14.14 59.98 -17.68
C PRO A 238 -14.21 58.48 -18.11
N SER A 239 -14.72 57.68 -17.19
CA SER A 239 -15.03 56.25 -17.25
C SER A 239 -16.16 55.85 -18.23
N GLY A 240 -16.01 54.64 -18.82
CA GLY A 240 -17.09 53.64 -18.95
C GLY A 240 -17.71 53.41 -20.34
N ARG A 241 -17.61 52.16 -20.86
CA ARG A 241 -18.71 51.32 -21.42
C ARG A 241 -18.19 50.11 -22.23
N ASP A 242 -18.49 48.91 -21.71
CA ASP A 242 -19.30 47.82 -22.31
C ASP A 242 -19.28 47.58 -23.84
N VAL A 243 -18.83 46.40 -24.30
CA VAL A 243 -19.26 45.76 -25.58
C VAL A 243 -19.24 44.22 -25.46
N ARG A 244 -20.30 43.62 -26.00
CA ARG A 244 -20.69 42.20 -26.06
C ARG A 244 -19.89 41.36 -27.06
N GLY A 245 -19.76 40.06 -26.73
CA GLY A 245 -20.14 38.89 -27.55
C GLY A 245 -19.51 38.64 -28.91
N GLN A 246 -18.82 37.49 -29.05
CA GLN A 246 -18.69 36.73 -30.31
C GLN A 246 -18.27 35.25 -30.02
N ARG A 247 -19.07 34.29 -30.53
CA ARG A 247 -18.70 32.91 -30.97
C ARG A 247 -18.29 32.99 -32.47
N PRO A 248 -17.56 32.06 -33.14
CA PRO A 248 -17.70 30.57 -33.20
C PRO A 248 -16.31 29.85 -33.17
N GLY A 249 -16.09 28.53 -33.35
CA GLY A 249 -16.87 27.46 -33.99
C GLY A 249 -16.25 26.06 -33.81
N ASP A 250 -16.99 25.07 -34.32
CA ASP A 250 -16.82 23.62 -34.27
C ASP A 250 -15.70 23.02 -35.16
N GLY A 251 -15.28 21.79 -34.81
CA GLY A 251 -14.61 20.81 -35.68
C GLY A 251 -13.39 20.16 -34.99
N GLN A 252 -13.22 18.84 -34.87
CA GLN A 252 -13.89 17.68 -35.46
C GLN A 252 -13.82 16.48 -34.48
N ARG A 253 -14.88 15.66 -34.49
CA ARG A 253 -14.93 14.34 -33.85
C ARG A 253 -14.61 13.27 -34.89
N HIS A 254 -13.59 12.45 -34.66
CA HIS A 254 -13.36 11.24 -35.46
C HIS A 254 -14.26 10.11 -34.96
N HIS A 255 -15.21 9.73 -35.81
CA HIS A 255 -16.03 8.53 -35.73
C HIS A 255 -15.18 7.29 -36.08
N LEU A 256 -14.99 6.38 -35.11
CA LEU A 256 -14.57 5.01 -35.39
C LEU A 256 -15.82 4.11 -35.39
N GLN A 257 -16.08 3.49 -36.54
CA GLN A 257 -17.14 2.49 -36.72
C GLN A 257 -16.70 1.13 -36.14
N PRO A 258 -17.60 0.35 -35.53
CA PRO A 258 -17.29 -1.01 -35.11
C PRO A 258 -17.43 -2.00 -36.27
N VAL A 259 -16.36 -2.76 -36.53
CA VAL A 259 -16.32 -3.90 -37.46
C VAL A 259 -17.16 -5.04 -36.89
N ARG A 260 -18.25 -5.41 -37.59
CA ARG A 260 -19.06 -6.59 -37.29
C ARG A 260 -18.38 -7.85 -37.84
N HIS A 261 -17.82 -8.69 -36.98
CA HIS A 261 -17.46 -10.06 -37.35
C HIS A 261 -18.72 -10.95 -37.42
N ARG A 262 -19.01 -11.47 -38.62
CA ARG A 262 -20.04 -12.50 -38.85
C ARG A 262 -19.58 -13.82 -38.24
N LEU A 263 -20.26 -14.29 -37.19
CA LEU A 263 -20.23 -15.68 -36.75
C LEU A 263 -20.86 -16.58 -37.83
N ARG A 264 -20.06 -17.42 -38.47
CA ARG A 264 -20.56 -18.58 -39.22
C ARG A 264 -20.80 -19.73 -38.23
N LYS A 265 -22.06 -20.14 -38.06
CA LYS A 265 -22.42 -21.43 -37.42
C LYS A 265 -21.98 -22.57 -38.33
N PRO A 266 -21.33 -23.64 -37.83
CA PRO A 266 -21.33 -24.92 -38.51
C PRO A 266 -22.65 -25.68 -38.24
N ALA A 267 -23.06 -26.40 -39.27
CA ALA A 267 -24.33 -27.09 -39.42
C ALA A 267 -24.50 -28.28 -38.47
N ALA A 268 -25.76 -28.53 -38.10
CA ALA A 268 -26.21 -29.77 -37.50
C ALA A 268 -26.08 -30.93 -38.51
N LEU A 269 -25.41 -32.01 -38.11
CA LEU A 269 -25.50 -33.30 -38.76
C LEU A 269 -26.45 -34.18 -37.93
N ARG A 270 -27.57 -34.54 -38.55
CA ARG A 270 -28.49 -35.60 -38.13
C ARG A 270 -28.12 -36.90 -38.86
N ASN A 271 -28.40 -38.03 -38.17
CA ASN A 271 -28.60 -39.41 -38.67
C ASN A 271 -27.33 -40.17 -39.10
N ALA A 272 -27.16 -41.48 -38.84
CA ALA A 272 -28.04 -42.57 -38.41
C ALA A 272 -27.24 -43.78 -37.85
N GLY A 273 -27.93 -44.69 -37.15
CA GLY A 273 -27.52 -46.08 -36.86
C GLY A 273 -26.97 -46.29 -35.44
N GLY A 274 -27.55 -47.05 -34.52
CA GLY A 274 -28.56 -48.10 -34.63
C GLY A 274 -27.91 -49.49 -34.72
N VAL A 275 -27.37 -50.03 -33.62
CA VAL A 275 -27.23 -51.49 -33.40
C VAL A 275 -27.35 -51.81 -31.90
N HIS A 276 -28.36 -52.62 -31.59
CA HIS A 276 -28.55 -53.38 -30.36
C HIS A 276 -27.45 -54.43 -30.18
N ALA A 277 -26.91 -54.57 -28.96
CA ALA A 277 -26.58 -55.87 -28.39
C ALA A 277 -26.42 -55.73 -26.87
N GLY A 278 -27.38 -56.26 -26.12
CA GLY A 278 -27.16 -56.69 -24.75
C GLY A 278 -26.61 -58.11 -24.74
N ILE A 279 -25.89 -58.47 -23.68
CA ILE A 279 -25.95 -59.74 -22.94
C ILE A 279 -24.94 -59.63 -21.77
N ARG A 280 -25.48 -59.91 -20.58
CA ARG A 280 -24.89 -60.48 -19.34
C ARG A 280 -23.45 -60.13 -18.95
#